data_AF-A0A2R4CDU1-F1
#
_entry.id   AF-A0A2R4CDU1-F1
#
_cell.length_a   1.000
_cell.length_b   1.000
_cell.length_c   1.000
_cell.angle_alpha   90.00
_cell.angle_beta   90.00
_cell.angle_gamma   90.00
#
_symmetry.space_group_name_H-M   'P 1'
#
loop_
_entity.id
_entity.type
_entity.pdbx_description
1 polymer ?
#
loop_
_entity_poly.entity_id
_entity_poly.type
_entity_poly.pdbx_seq_one_letter_code
_entity_poly.pdbx_strand_id
1 'polypeptide(L)'
;MDDATVVSQPGGFAAGAELLVVSSALAEVNADTVARALGAANEAYAVGQTVLVAATGAESTTLFRFTAQDDDAVISAAELAPIAVLVGASSFDACALIAG
;
A
#
# COMPACT_ATOMS: atom_id res chain seq x y z
N MET A 1 0.41 15.95 1.17
CA MET A 1 0.54 14.99 0.05
C MET A 1 -0.83 14.97 -0.57
N ASP A 2 -0.97 15.52 -1.77
CA ASP A 2 -2.28 15.58 -2.44
C ASP A 2 -2.70 14.19 -2.96
N ASP A 3 -1.76 13.24 -3.04
CA ASP A 3 -1.96 11.92 -3.69
C ASP A 3 -1.68 10.69 -2.78
N ALA A 4 -1.60 10.88 -1.46
CA ALA A 4 -1.55 9.77 -0.50
C ALA A 4 -2.96 9.36 -0.08
N THR A 5 -3.29 8.08 -0.19
CA THR A 5 -4.62 7.55 0.16
C THR A 5 -4.55 6.55 1.31
N VAL A 6 -5.37 6.78 2.33
CA VAL A 6 -5.56 5.83 3.44
C VAL A 6 -6.65 4.83 3.04
N VAL A 7 -6.31 3.55 3.06
CA VAL A 7 -7.19 2.45 2.68
C VAL A 7 -7.61 1.68 3.93
N SER A 8 -8.87 1.89 4.35
CA SER A 8 -9.45 1.28 5.55
C SER A 8 -10.30 0.04 5.28
N GLN A 9 -10.61 -0.21 4.02
CA GLN A 9 -11.33 -1.38 3.51
C GLN A 9 -10.87 -1.65 2.07
N PRO A 10 -11.07 -2.86 1.53
CA PRO A 10 -10.70 -3.15 0.16
C PRO A 10 -11.37 -2.20 -0.85
N GLY A 11 -10.55 -1.61 -1.71
CA GLY A 11 -10.90 -0.71 -2.80
C GLY A 11 -11.17 0.73 -2.39
N GLY A 12 -11.76 1.50 -3.32
CA GLY A 12 -12.17 2.89 -3.08
C GLY A 12 -11.05 3.93 -3.20
N PHE A 13 -9.92 3.58 -3.81
CA PHE A 13 -8.81 4.49 -4.11
C PHE A 13 -8.58 4.61 -5.61
N ALA A 14 -8.00 5.73 -6.03
CA ALA A 14 -7.63 5.96 -7.43
C ALA A 14 -6.32 5.24 -7.77
N ALA A 15 -6.18 4.78 -9.02
CA ALA A 15 -4.91 4.24 -9.52
C ALA A 15 -3.81 5.32 -9.53
N GLY A 16 -4.17 6.60 -9.62
CA GLY A 16 -3.24 7.73 -9.54
C GLY A 16 -2.66 8.01 -8.15
N ALA A 17 -3.06 7.29 -7.10
CA ALA A 17 -2.45 7.44 -5.79
C ALA A 17 -0.99 6.97 -5.81
N GLU A 18 -0.07 7.83 -5.41
CA GLU A 18 1.36 7.51 -5.37
C GLU A 18 1.75 6.73 -4.10
N LEU A 19 0.95 6.89 -3.04
CA LEU A 19 1.10 6.20 -1.75
C LEU A 19 -0.24 5.67 -1.27
N LEU A 20 -0.28 4.37 -0.96
CA LEU A 20 -1.39 3.73 -0.26
C LEU A 20 -0.96 3.36 1.16
N VAL A 21 -1.77 3.73 2.15
CA VAL A 21 -1.56 3.38 3.56
C VAL A 21 -2.67 2.45 4.01
N VAL A 22 -2.34 1.19 4.31
CA VAL A 22 -3.27 0.25 4.91
C VAL A 22 -3.47 0.67 6.37
N SER A 23 -4.67 1.14 6.71
CA SER A 23 -4.93 1.73 8.04
C SER A 23 -5.24 0.69 9.12
N SER A 24 -5.57 -0.54 8.73
CA SER A 24 -5.80 -1.63 9.66
C SER A 24 -4.49 -2.35 9.95
N ALA A 25 -4.15 -2.49 11.24
CA ALA A 25 -3.02 -3.30 11.63
C ALA A 25 -3.25 -4.75 11.18
N LEU A 26 -2.33 -5.26 10.36
CA LEU A 26 -2.38 -6.64 9.88
C LEU A 26 -1.75 -7.55 10.92
N ALA A 27 -2.38 -8.69 11.19
CA ALA A 27 -1.83 -9.70 12.10
C ALA A 27 -0.49 -10.27 11.59
N GLU A 28 -0.36 -10.36 10.27
CA GLU A 28 0.88 -10.68 9.55
C GLU A 28 0.97 -9.74 8.36
N VAL A 29 2.16 -9.18 8.12
CA VAL A 29 2.40 -8.27 6.99
C VAL A 29 3.22 -8.99 5.92
N ASN A 30 2.53 -9.41 4.85
CA ASN A 30 3.13 -10.02 3.67
C ASN A 30 2.36 -9.59 2.40
N ALA A 31 2.83 -9.95 1.21
CA ALA A 31 2.22 -9.51 -0.03
C ALA A 31 0.74 -9.94 -0.17
N ASP A 32 0.39 -11.18 0.22
CA ASP A 32 -0.98 -11.69 0.14
C ASP A 32 -1.96 -10.94 1.06
N THR A 33 -1.55 -10.69 2.30
CA THR A 33 -2.36 -9.99 3.29
C THR A 33 -2.56 -8.53 2.91
N VAL A 34 -1.52 -7.88 2.34
CA VAL A 34 -1.59 -6.50 1.86
C VAL A 34 -2.45 -6.39 0.61
N ALA A 35 -2.24 -7.25 -0.40
CA ALA A 35 -3.08 -7.30 -1.60
C ALA A 35 -4.56 -7.47 -1.26
N ARG A 36 -4.88 -8.36 -0.31
CA ARG A 36 -6.26 -8.57 0.16
C ARG A 36 -6.82 -7.35 0.91
N ALA A 37 -5.99 -6.66 1.70
CA ALA A 37 -6.41 -5.47 2.43
C ALA A 37 -6.68 -4.29 1.49
N LEU A 38 -5.92 -4.18 0.39
CA LEU A 38 -6.09 -3.17 -0.64
C LEU A 38 -7.22 -3.51 -1.61
N GLY A 39 -7.31 -4.71 -2.16
CA GLY A 39 -8.28 -5.04 -3.20
C GLY A 39 -7.97 -4.34 -4.53
N ALA A 40 -8.99 -3.71 -5.13
CA ALA A 40 -8.88 -3.10 -6.46
C ALA A 40 -9.08 -1.58 -6.42
N ALA A 41 -8.29 -0.86 -7.22
CA ALA A 41 -8.49 0.57 -7.49
C ALA A 41 -9.80 0.82 -8.25
N ASN A 42 -10.19 2.09 -8.34
CA ASN A 42 -11.37 2.51 -9.10
C ASN A 42 -11.16 2.42 -10.63
N GLU A 43 -9.91 2.36 -11.07
CA GLU A 43 -9.46 2.43 -12.47
C GLU A 43 -8.27 1.49 -12.66
N ALA A 44 -8.00 1.08 -13.91
CA ALA A 44 -6.85 0.25 -14.23
C ALA A 44 -5.52 1.01 -14.03
N TYR A 45 -4.50 0.28 -13.61
CA TYR A 45 -3.11 0.73 -13.61
C TYR A 45 -2.49 0.53 -14.99
N ALA A 46 -1.72 1.50 -15.47
CA ALA A 46 -0.93 1.27 -16.66
C ALA A 46 0.20 0.27 -16.36
N VAL A 47 0.49 -0.65 -17.30
CA VAL A 47 1.60 -1.61 -17.14
C VAL A 47 2.91 -0.88 -16.81
N GLY A 48 3.58 -1.32 -15.75
CA GLY A 48 4.81 -0.73 -15.23
C GLY A 48 4.61 0.47 -14.30
N GLN A 49 3.36 0.93 -14.10
CA GLN A 49 3.04 1.93 -13.09
C GLN A 49 3.39 1.39 -11.70
N THR A 50 3.95 2.26 -10.85
CA THR A 50 4.35 1.90 -9.50
C THR A 50 3.61 2.71 -8.46
N VAL A 51 3.31 2.06 -7.33
CA VAL A 51 2.71 2.69 -6.16
C VAL A 51 3.48 2.25 -4.92
N LEU A 52 3.75 3.19 -4.01
CA LEU A 52 4.30 2.86 -2.71
C LEU A 52 3.16 2.42 -1.78
N VAL A 53 3.35 1.32 -1.06
CA VAL A 53 2.35 0.81 -0.11
C VAL A 53 2.99 0.71 1.26
N ALA A 54 2.36 1.33 2.26
CA ALA A 54 2.71 1.17 3.67
C ALA A 54 1.68 0.27 4.35
N ALA A 55 2.15 -0.81 4.98
CA ALA A 55 1.31 -1.72 5.75
C ALA A 55 1.87 -1.91 7.16
N THR A 56 1.07 -1.55 8.15
CA THR A 56 1.42 -1.65 9.57
C THR A 56 1.06 -3.03 10.12
N GLY A 57 2.01 -3.67 10.80
CA GLY A 57 1.78 -4.80 11.68
C GLY A 57 1.78 -4.37 13.15
N ALA A 58 1.95 -5.33 14.07
CA ALA A 58 1.92 -5.05 15.51
C ALA A 58 3.08 -4.15 15.99
N GLU A 59 4.28 -4.31 15.43
CA GLU A 59 5.51 -3.66 15.93
C GLU A 59 6.30 -2.92 14.85
N SER A 60 5.89 -3.03 13.59
CA SER A 60 6.62 -2.49 12.45
C SER A 60 5.69 -2.10 11.30
N THR A 61 6.22 -1.27 10.40
CA THR A 61 5.60 -0.96 9.11
C THR A 61 6.47 -1.56 8.01
N THR A 62 5.89 -2.36 7.14
CA THR A 62 6.58 -2.81 5.93
C THR A 62 6.17 -1.92 4.76
N LEU A 63 7.16 -1.44 4.02
CA LEU A 63 6.95 -0.75 2.75
C LEU A 63 7.06 -1.75 1.61
N PHE A 64 6.09 -1.72 0.72
CA PHE A 64 6.08 -2.48 -0.52
C PHE A 64 6.08 -1.53 -1.71
N ARG A 65 6.76 -1.92 -2.79
CA ARG A 65 6.55 -1.34 -4.11
C ARG A 65 5.60 -2.26 -4.87
N PHE A 66 4.44 -1.74 -5.23
CA PHE A 66 3.60 -2.31 -6.28
C PHE A 66 4.18 -1.92 -7.65
N THR A 67 4.19 -2.87 -8.59
CA THR A 67 4.46 -2.61 -10.01
C THR A 67 3.43 -3.38 -10.84
N ALA A 68 2.56 -2.66 -11.55
CA ALA A 68 1.55 -3.27 -12.40
C ALA A 68 2.20 -4.14 -13.49
N GLN A 69 1.80 -5.40 -13.59
CA GLN A 69 2.28 -6.35 -14.61
C GLN A 69 1.31 -6.48 -15.78
N ASP A 70 0.06 -6.07 -15.59
CA ASP A 70 -0.99 -5.98 -16.61
C ASP A 70 -1.79 -4.67 -16.45
N ASP A 71 -2.77 -4.47 -17.34
CA ASP A 71 -3.59 -3.25 -17.43
C ASP A 71 -4.93 -3.47 -16.73
N ASP A 72 -4.88 -3.75 -15.43
CA ASP A 72 -6.05 -3.97 -14.58
C ASP A 72 -6.02 -3.15 -13.29
N ALA A 73 -7.11 -3.19 -12.52
CA ALA A 73 -7.26 -2.39 -11.30
C ALA A 73 -6.83 -3.14 -10.02
N VAL A 74 -6.45 -4.41 -10.12
CA VAL A 74 -6.21 -5.29 -8.98
C VAL A 74 -4.76 -5.20 -8.54
N ILE A 75 -4.52 -4.97 -7.25
CA ILE A 75 -3.18 -5.14 -6.69
C ILE A 75 -3.02 -6.59 -6.28
N SER A 76 -2.20 -7.35 -7.01
CA SER A 76 -1.91 -8.75 -6.66
C SER A 76 -0.65 -8.89 -5.79
N ALA A 77 -0.55 -10.01 -5.08
CA ALA A 77 0.65 -10.33 -4.29
C ALA A 77 1.92 -10.49 -5.14
N ALA A 78 1.78 -10.95 -6.40
CA ALA A 78 2.90 -11.14 -7.32
C ALA A 78 3.51 -9.81 -7.81
N GLU A 79 2.79 -8.71 -7.64
CA GLU A 79 3.19 -7.36 -8.03
C GLU A 79 3.74 -6.55 -6.85
N LEU A 80 3.62 -7.06 -5.63
CA LEU A 80 4.09 -6.42 -4.41
C LEU A 80 5.46 -6.95 -3.98
N ALA A 81 6.47 -6.09 -4.06
CA ALA A 81 7.81 -6.37 -3.56
C ALA A 81 8.08 -5.61 -2.25
N PRO A 82 8.41 -6.27 -1.12
CA PRO A 82 8.84 -5.55 0.08
C PRO A 82 10.19 -4.87 -0.18
N ILE A 83 10.29 -3.59 0.20
CA ILE A 83 11.50 -2.78 -0.03
C ILE A 83 12.14 -2.26 1.26
N ALA A 84 11.39 -2.18 2.36
CA ALA A 84 11.90 -1.78 3.67
C ALA A 84 10.98 -2.25 4.80
N VAL A 85 11.56 -2.39 6.00
CA VAL A 85 10.81 -2.59 7.26
C VAL A 85 11.24 -1.53 8.26
N LEU A 86 10.29 -0.71 8.71
CA LEU A 86 10.48 0.29 9.75
C LEU A 86 10.11 -0.32 11.09
N VAL A 87 11.11 -0.73 11.86
CA VAL A 87 10.94 -1.34 13.18
C VAL A 87 10.61 -0.27 14.23
N GLY A 88 9.67 -0.55 15.12
CA GLY A 88 9.20 0.40 16.15
C GLY A 88 8.16 1.41 15.64
N ALA A 89 7.79 1.34 14.36
CA ALA A 89 6.74 2.14 13.76
C ALA A 89 5.50 1.25 13.52
N SER A 90 4.69 1.03 14.56
CA SER A 90 3.42 0.28 14.48
C SER A 90 2.24 1.11 13.99
N SER A 91 2.47 2.38 13.68
CA SER A 91 1.53 3.29 13.01
C SER A 91 2.28 4.05 11.92
N PHE A 92 1.64 4.23 10.77
CA PHE A 92 2.17 5.04 9.68
C PHE A 92 1.17 6.14 9.34
N ASP A 93 1.46 7.36 9.78
CA ASP A 93 0.69 8.54 9.41
C ASP A 93 1.43 9.28 8.29
N ALA A 94 0.88 9.22 7.08
CA ALA A 94 1.45 9.88 5.91
C ALA A 94 1.54 11.41 6.09
N CYS A 95 0.67 12.01 6.90
CA CYS A 95 0.73 13.44 7.21
C CYS A 95 1.92 13.77 8.13
N ALA A 96 2.29 12.86 9.03
CA ALA A 96 3.38 13.04 9.99
C ALA A 96 4.79 12.87 9.39
N LEU A 97 4.94 12.15 8.26
CA LEU A 97 6.23 11.89 7.61
C LEU A 97 6.96 13.15 7.12
N ILE A 98 6.23 14.25 6.87
CA ILE A 98 6.75 15.49 6.28
C ILE A 98 7.00 16.58 7.33
N ALA A 99 6.66 16.32 8.59
CA ALA A 99 6.83 17.26 9.70
C ALA A 99 8.16 17.10 10.45
N GLY A 100 9.01 16.15 10.03
CA GLY A 100 10.31 15.83 10.62
C GLY A 100 11.49 16.44 9.87
#